data_AF-A0A2E9M1Q3-F1
#
_entry.id   AF-A0A2E9M1Q3-F1
#
_cell.length_a   1.000
_cell.length_b   1.000
_cell.length_c   1.000
_cell.angle_alpha   90.00
_cell.angle_beta   90.00
_cell.angle_gamma   90.00
#
_symmetry.space_group_name_H-M   'P 1'
#
loop_
_entity.id
_entity.type
_entity.pdbx_description
1 polymer ?
#
loop_
_entity_poly.entity_id
_entity_poly.type
_entity_poly.pdbx_seq_one_letter_code
_entity_poly.pdbx_strand_id
1 'polypeptide(L)'
;MSAELYNALLRGKTTTTPSKRSGLNMISLKEFLYKYGEELYDYYGEDFFVEGDIQRWLNDTHEENKSRTIILCMVDLSESDHHIVTKKGIKKKMRKAGAIRRRRIKHRYSYENPMNRIHGYIILTQENIHPYPERKVISIPLIVSSPFSDKRGIGSDMMDIIIQLTIDCKFDDIILEVSNEYAWRAYEDDQSESEEEYESESESEYGSEEEFEEDWYPTEEVLDIISHELWRKSMRKANGGDTPYYNIGADYVYSCIKEYFDADNSAYEEDKHGKHTQKRISEDPKDNEYGGYWYQRGKKSQMRLMEFYEKFGFIEDPSIYLEWDCYDKNPFPTMRRPIK
;
A
#
# COMPACT_ATOMS: atom_id res chain seq x y z
N MET A 1 -10.28 -11.89 -0.05
CA MET A 1 -9.24 -12.19 0.98
C MET A 1 -9.56 -11.60 2.36
N SER A 2 -9.79 -10.27 2.41
CA SER A 2 -9.81 -9.41 3.60
C SER A 2 -10.21 -10.07 4.93
N ALA A 3 -11.42 -10.66 5.00
CA ALA A 3 -12.01 -11.20 6.22
C ALA A 3 -11.15 -12.27 6.94
N GLU A 4 -10.38 -13.09 6.24
CA GLU A 4 -9.57 -14.13 6.91
C GLU A 4 -8.35 -13.54 7.63
N LEU A 5 -7.62 -12.66 6.94
CA LEU A 5 -6.46 -11.94 7.49
C LEU A 5 -6.89 -11.00 8.62
N TYR A 6 -8.04 -10.33 8.46
CA TYR A 6 -8.64 -9.49 9.49
C TYR A 6 -8.99 -10.31 10.75
N ASN A 7 -9.68 -11.45 10.58
CA ASN A 7 -9.96 -12.35 11.71
C ASN A 7 -8.67 -12.93 12.34
N ALA A 8 -7.60 -13.17 11.56
CA ALA A 8 -6.29 -13.55 12.13
C ALA A 8 -5.65 -12.39 12.92
N LEU A 9 -5.69 -11.15 12.41
CA LEU A 9 -5.19 -9.94 13.08
C LEU A 9 -5.87 -9.72 14.43
N LEU A 10 -7.20 -9.84 14.49
CA LEU A 10 -7.98 -9.75 15.73
C LEU A 10 -7.62 -10.87 16.72
N ARG A 11 -7.49 -12.12 16.25
CA ARG A 11 -7.11 -13.28 17.11
C ARG A 11 -5.67 -13.21 17.61
N GLY A 12 -4.75 -12.65 16.83
CA GLY A 12 -3.30 -12.62 17.09
C GLY A 12 -2.85 -11.68 18.23
N LYS A 13 -3.75 -10.86 18.80
CA LYS A 13 -3.44 -9.78 19.77
C LYS A 13 -2.48 -8.70 19.25
N THR A 14 -2.24 -8.65 17.94
CA THR A 14 -1.38 -7.69 17.25
C THR A 14 -1.99 -6.29 17.17
N THR A 15 -3.32 -6.20 17.27
CA THR A 15 -4.06 -4.95 17.46
C THR A 15 -3.89 -4.36 18.86
N THR A 16 -3.76 -5.20 19.90
CA THR A 16 -3.71 -4.78 21.32
C THR A 16 -2.30 -4.68 21.90
N THR A 17 -1.33 -5.42 21.37
CA THR A 17 0.05 -5.47 21.89
C THR A 17 1.01 -4.71 20.96
N PRO A 18 1.67 -3.62 21.42
CA PRO A 18 2.62 -2.88 20.60
C PRO A 18 3.80 -3.75 20.12
N SER A 19 4.20 -3.55 18.87
CA SER A 19 5.27 -4.30 18.22
C SER A 19 6.66 -4.05 18.83
N LYS A 20 7.51 -5.08 18.81
CA LYS A 20 8.73 -5.14 19.62
C LYS A 20 9.81 -4.10 19.27
N ARG A 21 9.91 -3.64 18.01
CA ARG A 21 10.98 -2.72 17.59
C ARG A 21 10.54 -1.27 17.52
N SER A 22 9.34 -1.02 16.98
CA SER A 22 8.82 0.34 16.77
C SER A 22 7.91 0.84 17.90
N GLY A 23 7.30 -0.05 18.70
CA GLY A 23 6.32 0.35 19.70
C GLY A 23 5.09 1.00 19.04
N LEU A 24 4.52 0.30 18.07
CA LEU A 24 3.35 0.66 17.29
C LEU A 24 2.45 -0.58 17.18
N ASN A 25 1.15 -0.38 17.06
CA ASN A 25 0.19 -1.49 16.89
C ASN A 25 -0.09 -1.64 15.40
N MET A 26 -0.42 -2.86 14.95
CA MET A 26 -0.86 -3.08 13.58
C MET A 26 -2.36 -3.28 13.54
N ILE A 27 -3.05 -2.42 12.80
CA ILE A 27 -4.50 -2.44 12.57
C ILE A 27 -4.78 -2.25 11.08
N SER A 28 -5.95 -2.63 10.61
CA SER A 28 -6.42 -2.33 9.24
C SER A 28 -6.67 -0.83 9.02
N LEU A 29 -6.71 -0.39 7.76
CA LEU A 29 -7.14 0.97 7.41
C LEU A 29 -8.59 1.22 7.87
N LYS A 30 -9.47 0.23 7.76
CA LYS A 30 -10.82 0.24 8.37
C LYS A 30 -10.79 0.55 9.86
N GLU A 31 -10.07 -0.23 10.67
CA GLU A 31 -9.95 0.02 12.11
C GLU A 31 -9.34 1.41 12.42
N PHE A 32 -8.46 1.92 11.55
CA PHE A 32 -7.92 3.26 11.69
C PHE A 32 -8.97 4.34 11.45
N LEU A 33 -9.73 4.24 10.36
CA LEU A 33 -10.79 5.20 10.03
C LEU A 33 -11.91 5.14 11.07
N TYR A 34 -12.40 3.96 11.41
CA TYR A 34 -13.37 3.73 12.50
C TYR A 34 -12.95 4.40 13.81
N LYS A 35 -11.65 4.32 14.16
CA LYS A 35 -11.12 4.88 15.41
C LYS A 35 -10.86 6.39 15.39
N TYR A 36 -10.67 6.99 14.22
CA TYR A 36 -10.22 8.37 14.06
C TYR A 36 -11.12 9.22 13.15
N GLY A 37 -12.30 8.73 12.75
CA GLY A 37 -13.26 9.40 11.88
C GLY A 37 -13.62 10.80 12.33
N GLU A 38 -14.02 10.96 13.59
CA GLU A 38 -14.31 12.27 14.20
C GLU A 38 -13.07 13.20 14.15
N GLU A 39 -11.86 12.72 14.51
CA GLU A 39 -10.62 13.53 14.40
C GLU A 39 -10.30 13.91 12.93
N LEU A 40 -10.71 13.09 11.94
CA LEU A 40 -10.46 13.30 10.51
C LEU A 40 -11.47 14.29 9.90
N TYR A 41 -12.76 14.12 10.20
CA TYR A 41 -13.83 15.06 9.88
C TYR A 41 -13.49 16.47 10.41
N ASP A 42 -13.17 16.60 11.70
CA ASP A 42 -12.78 17.88 12.34
C ASP A 42 -11.55 18.53 11.69
N TYR A 43 -10.66 17.73 11.09
CA TYR A 43 -9.40 18.22 10.52
C TYR A 43 -9.50 18.60 9.03
N TYR A 44 -10.22 17.80 8.25
CA TYR A 44 -10.32 17.96 6.80
C TYR A 44 -11.60 18.71 6.39
N GLY A 45 -12.71 18.46 7.07
CA GLY A 45 -14.05 18.97 6.71
C GLY A 45 -14.84 18.06 5.76
N GLU A 46 -14.34 16.85 5.50
CA GLU A 46 -14.94 15.86 4.59
C GLU A 46 -15.52 14.66 5.38
N ASP A 47 -16.41 13.89 4.74
CA ASP A 47 -17.25 12.87 5.38
C ASP A 47 -16.55 11.52 5.62
N PHE A 48 -15.63 11.51 6.59
CA PHE A 48 -14.95 10.32 7.08
C PHE A 48 -15.85 9.51 8.03
N PHE A 49 -16.02 8.20 7.76
CA PHE A 49 -16.76 7.25 8.60
C PHE A 49 -16.58 7.47 10.11
N VAL A 50 -17.66 7.77 10.84
CA VAL A 50 -17.66 7.94 12.31
C VAL A 50 -18.40 6.78 12.99
N GLU A 51 -17.85 6.30 14.13
CA GLU A 51 -18.53 5.30 14.97
C GLU A 51 -19.79 5.90 15.61
N GLY A 52 -20.97 5.52 15.11
CA GLY A 52 -22.27 5.88 15.69
C GLY A 52 -23.29 6.45 14.71
N ASP A 53 -22.88 6.74 13.47
CA ASP A 53 -23.79 7.13 12.40
C ASP A 53 -24.69 5.97 11.94
N ILE A 54 -25.71 6.30 11.14
CA ILE A 54 -26.69 5.33 10.62
C ILE A 54 -26.05 4.34 9.65
N GLN A 55 -25.00 4.79 8.94
CA GLN A 55 -24.39 4.04 7.85
C GLN A 55 -23.49 2.91 8.34
N ARG A 56 -23.44 1.81 7.58
CA ARG A 56 -22.56 0.67 7.86
C ARG A 56 -21.35 0.67 6.94
N TRP A 57 -20.36 -0.16 7.24
CA TRP A 57 -19.20 -0.31 6.35
C TRP A 57 -19.50 -1.40 5.32
N LEU A 58 -19.51 -1.04 4.03
CA LEU A 58 -19.90 -1.81 2.82
C LEU A 58 -19.39 -3.28 2.66
N ASN A 59 -18.48 -3.70 3.53
CA ASN A 59 -17.87 -5.03 3.56
C ASN A 59 -18.14 -5.81 4.88
N ASP A 60 -19.05 -5.36 5.75
CA ASP A 60 -19.51 -6.11 6.94
C ASP A 60 -20.84 -6.86 6.70
N THR A 61 -21.63 -6.41 5.73
CA THR A 61 -23.02 -6.83 5.47
C THR A 61 -23.10 -8.04 4.53
N HIS A 62 -22.27 -8.07 3.49
CA HIS A 62 -22.32 -9.09 2.44
C HIS A 62 -21.19 -10.13 2.57
N GLU A 63 -21.53 -11.40 2.79
CA GLU A 63 -20.56 -12.50 2.80
C GLU A 63 -19.81 -12.66 1.46
N GLU A 64 -20.34 -12.11 0.37
CA GLU A 64 -19.78 -12.22 -0.97
C GLU A 64 -18.74 -11.11 -1.27
N ASN A 65 -18.82 -9.96 -0.58
CA ASN A 65 -17.96 -8.77 -0.78
C ASN A 65 -16.55 -8.91 -0.15
N LYS A 66 -15.86 -10.01 -0.46
CA LYS A 66 -14.55 -10.35 0.12
C LYS A 66 -13.38 -9.79 -0.71
N SER A 67 -13.22 -8.45 -0.74
CA SER A 67 -12.12 -7.78 -1.48
C SER A 67 -10.79 -8.52 -1.37
N ARG A 68 -10.10 -8.62 -2.52
CA ARG A 68 -8.81 -9.29 -2.67
C ARG A 68 -7.70 -8.52 -1.97
N THR A 69 -7.86 -7.22 -1.77
CA THR A 69 -6.87 -6.34 -1.16
C THR A 69 -7.17 -6.00 0.30
N ILE A 70 -6.12 -5.80 1.11
CA ILE A 70 -6.20 -5.31 2.48
C ILE A 70 -5.04 -4.34 2.77
N ILE A 71 -5.38 -3.17 3.30
CA ILE A 71 -4.40 -2.17 3.76
C ILE A 71 -4.25 -2.28 5.28
N LEU A 72 -3.00 -2.48 5.73
CA LEU A 72 -2.62 -2.60 7.13
C LEU A 72 -1.68 -1.45 7.53
N CYS A 73 -1.94 -0.83 8.66
CA CYS A 73 -1.27 0.37 9.14
C CYS A 73 -0.54 0.12 10.48
N MET A 74 0.69 0.63 10.60
CA MET A 74 1.45 0.68 11.85
C MET A 74 1.19 2.01 12.55
N VAL A 75 0.35 1.97 13.58
CA VAL A 75 -0.29 3.14 14.18
C VAL A 75 0.18 3.36 15.62
N ASP A 76 0.33 4.64 16.01
CA ASP A 76 0.52 5.03 17.41
C ASP A 76 -0.84 5.23 18.09
N LEU A 77 -1.36 4.15 18.67
CA LEU A 77 -2.66 4.10 19.36
C LEU A 77 -2.65 4.70 20.78
N SER A 78 -1.59 5.42 21.16
CA SER A 78 -1.59 6.10 22.46
C SER A 78 -2.60 7.26 22.48
N GLU A 79 -3.28 7.42 23.62
CA GLU A 79 -4.20 8.53 23.96
C GLU A 79 -3.45 9.86 24.18
N SER A 80 -2.49 10.13 23.31
CA SER A 80 -1.48 11.16 23.49
C SER A 80 -1.82 12.43 22.70
N ASP A 81 -1.60 13.56 23.37
CA ASP A 81 -1.83 14.94 22.90
C ASP A 81 -1.54 15.13 21.40
N HIS A 82 -2.53 15.63 20.65
CA HIS A 82 -2.44 15.89 19.21
C HIS A 82 -1.25 16.82 18.86
N HIS A 83 -0.78 17.66 19.80
CA HIS A 83 0.45 18.47 19.68
C HIS A 83 1.78 17.69 19.82
N ILE A 84 1.74 16.36 19.90
CA ILE A 84 2.92 15.52 19.66
C ILE A 84 3.49 15.81 18.28
N VAL A 85 4.81 15.83 18.20
CA VAL A 85 5.54 16.02 16.94
C VAL A 85 6.39 14.79 16.69
N THR A 86 6.09 14.10 15.59
CA THR A 86 6.57 12.76 15.24
C THR A 86 8.08 12.67 14.99
N LYS A 87 8.76 13.81 14.83
CA LYS A 87 10.18 13.89 14.45
C LYS A 87 10.97 14.96 15.20
N LYS A 88 12.13 14.57 15.74
CA LYS A 88 13.04 15.43 16.49
C LYS A 88 13.52 16.63 15.66
N GLY A 89 13.76 17.74 16.35
CA GLY A 89 14.16 19.01 15.72
C GLY A 89 13.04 19.76 15.00
N ILE A 90 11.91 19.14 14.64
CA ILE A 90 10.81 19.83 13.95
C ILE A 90 10.18 20.91 14.85
N LYS A 91 9.99 20.70 16.17
CA LYS A 91 9.55 21.75 17.10
C LYS A 91 10.44 23.02 17.05
N LYS A 92 11.76 22.88 16.80
CA LYS A 92 12.70 24.01 16.61
C LYS A 92 12.52 24.71 15.25
N LYS A 93 12.14 23.98 14.20
CA LYS A 93 11.77 24.56 12.89
C LYS A 93 10.43 25.30 12.95
N MET A 94 9.42 24.73 13.64
CA MET A 94 8.10 25.36 13.86
C MET A 94 8.20 26.70 14.60
N ARG A 95 8.99 26.78 15.67
CA ARG A 95 9.16 28.02 16.44
C ARG A 95 9.77 29.17 15.62
N LYS A 96 10.55 28.85 14.58
CA LYS A 96 11.12 29.81 13.61
C LYS A 96 10.24 30.05 12.36
N ALA A 97 9.07 29.43 12.27
CA ALA A 97 8.18 29.53 11.10
C ALA A 97 7.01 30.48 11.36
N GLY A 98 6.73 31.36 10.39
CA GLY A 98 5.47 32.11 10.29
C GLY A 98 4.28 31.19 10.01
N ALA A 99 3.05 31.72 10.16
CA ALA A 99 1.81 30.94 10.26
C ALA A 99 1.63 29.88 9.15
N ILE A 100 1.69 30.26 7.87
CA ILE A 100 1.50 29.36 6.72
C ILE A 100 2.53 28.22 6.74
N ARG A 101 3.82 28.54 6.92
CA ARG A 101 4.89 27.55 7.02
C ARG A 101 4.73 26.65 8.26
N ARG A 102 4.18 27.16 9.35
CA ARG A 102 3.89 26.40 10.57
C ARG A 102 2.73 25.41 10.36
N ARG A 103 1.65 25.81 9.69
CA ARG A 103 0.54 24.92 9.28
C ARG A 103 1.06 23.77 8.38
N ARG A 104 1.83 24.09 7.33
CA ARG A 104 2.53 23.11 6.45
C ARG A 104 3.63 22.26 7.12
N ILE A 105 3.93 22.50 8.41
CA ILE A 105 4.79 21.62 9.22
C ILE A 105 3.93 20.77 10.17
N LYS A 106 2.96 21.36 10.89
CA LYS A 106 1.98 20.62 11.72
C LYS A 106 1.35 19.47 10.93
N HIS A 107 0.73 19.80 9.80
CA HIS A 107 0.06 18.87 8.88
C HIS A 107 0.91 17.65 8.43
N ARG A 108 2.25 17.71 8.49
CA ARG A 108 3.16 16.61 8.06
C ARG A 108 3.96 15.96 9.21
N TYR A 109 3.85 16.47 10.42
CA TYR A 109 4.75 16.10 11.53
C TYR A 109 4.09 16.14 12.91
N SER A 110 2.78 16.32 13.03
CA SER A 110 2.05 16.25 14.31
C SER A 110 0.72 15.55 14.17
N TYR A 111 0.26 14.92 15.25
CA TYR A 111 -1.03 14.21 15.34
C TYR A 111 -2.23 15.16 15.26
N GLU A 112 -2.03 16.48 15.27
CA GLU A 112 -3.01 17.47 14.82
C GLU A 112 -3.58 17.18 13.42
N ASN A 113 -2.88 16.42 12.59
CA ASN A 113 -3.46 15.69 11.46
C ASN A 113 -3.44 14.20 11.88
N PRO A 114 -4.59 13.52 12.01
CA PRO A 114 -4.66 12.16 12.54
C PRO A 114 -3.91 11.14 11.68
N MET A 115 -3.85 11.34 10.37
CA MET A 115 -3.11 10.47 9.45
C MET A 115 -1.60 10.42 9.78
N ASN A 116 -1.04 11.37 10.54
CA ASN A 116 0.33 11.27 11.05
C ASN A 116 0.51 10.23 12.18
N ARG A 117 -0.56 9.69 12.77
CA ARG A 117 -0.51 8.51 13.66
C ARG A 117 -0.11 7.25 12.90
N ILE A 118 -0.38 7.17 11.59
CA ILE A 118 0.14 6.12 10.69
C ILE A 118 1.62 6.41 10.37
N HIS A 119 2.52 5.66 11.00
CA HIS A 119 3.98 5.77 10.79
C HIS A 119 4.50 4.84 9.70
N GLY A 120 3.70 3.87 9.27
CA GLY A 120 3.96 3.01 8.13
C GLY A 120 2.70 2.25 7.74
N TYR A 121 2.68 1.70 6.54
CA TYR A 121 1.60 0.85 6.06
C TYR A 121 2.12 -0.17 5.05
N ILE A 122 1.29 -1.16 4.77
CA ILE A 122 1.51 -2.21 3.80
C ILE A 122 0.18 -2.59 3.17
N ILE A 123 0.20 -2.75 1.85
CA ILE A 123 -0.90 -3.24 1.03
C ILE A 123 -0.59 -4.71 0.71
N LEU A 124 -1.61 -5.57 0.79
CA LEU A 124 -1.54 -7.00 0.47
C LEU A 124 -2.71 -7.38 -0.42
N THR A 125 -2.49 -8.22 -1.43
CA THR A 125 -3.51 -8.57 -2.44
C THR A 125 -3.54 -10.08 -2.72
N GLN A 126 -4.73 -10.62 -3.06
CA GLN A 126 -4.88 -12.02 -3.49
C GLN A 126 -4.46 -12.22 -4.93
N GLU A 127 -3.49 -13.09 -5.17
CA GLU A 127 -3.04 -13.41 -6.52
C GLU A 127 -3.55 -14.78 -6.97
N ASN A 128 -4.50 -14.76 -7.90
CA ASN A 128 -4.95 -15.96 -8.61
C ASN A 128 -3.88 -16.37 -9.63
N ILE A 129 -2.95 -17.24 -9.24
CA ILE A 129 -1.86 -17.68 -10.11
C ILE A 129 -2.37 -18.75 -11.08
N HIS A 130 -2.69 -18.36 -12.32
CA HIS A 130 -3.29 -19.26 -13.33
C HIS A 130 -2.56 -20.60 -13.56
N PRO A 131 -1.21 -20.70 -13.56
CA PRO A 131 -0.51 -21.99 -13.65
C PRO A 131 -0.64 -22.90 -12.42
N TYR A 132 -1.05 -22.34 -11.28
CA TYR A 132 -1.11 -23.01 -9.96
C TYR A 132 -2.38 -22.59 -9.19
N PRO A 133 -3.60 -22.82 -9.73
CA PRO A 133 -4.85 -22.29 -9.17
C PRO A 133 -5.21 -22.90 -7.80
N GLU A 134 -4.55 -23.99 -7.40
CA GLU A 134 -4.66 -24.57 -6.06
C GLU A 134 -3.91 -23.77 -4.98
N ARG A 135 -3.00 -22.87 -5.37
CA ARG A 135 -2.15 -22.13 -4.43
C ARG A 135 -2.82 -20.88 -3.90
N LYS A 136 -2.72 -20.72 -2.60
CA LYS A 136 -3.09 -19.49 -1.91
C LYS A 136 -1.87 -18.58 -1.82
N VAL A 137 -1.74 -17.70 -2.81
CA VAL A 137 -0.64 -16.72 -2.93
C VAL A 137 -1.11 -15.33 -2.48
N ILE A 138 -0.21 -14.59 -1.85
CA ILE A 138 -0.41 -13.19 -1.47
C ILE A 138 0.74 -12.33 -2.00
N SER A 139 0.40 -11.27 -2.73
CA SER A 139 1.38 -10.26 -3.13
C SER A 139 1.53 -9.17 -2.07
N ILE A 140 2.69 -8.52 -2.06
CA ILE A 140 2.92 -7.23 -1.38
C ILE A 140 3.13 -6.18 -2.48
N PRO A 141 2.07 -5.53 -3.00
CA PRO A 141 2.21 -4.42 -3.95
C PRO A 141 3.04 -3.25 -3.38
N LEU A 142 2.86 -2.94 -2.08
CA LEU A 142 3.47 -1.76 -1.50
C LEU A 142 3.76 -1.90 0.00
N ILE A 143 5.00 -1.61 0.41
CA ILE A 143 5.43 -1.51 1.81
C ILE A 143 6.12 -0.16 2.09
N VAL A 144 5.64 0.56 3.12
CA VAL A 144 6.09 1.93 3.40
C VAL A 144 6.34 2.16 4.89
N SER A 145 7.51 2.71 5.21
CA SER A 145 7.77 3.39 6.48
C SER A 145 7.95 4.89 6.25
N SER A 146 7.29 5.69 7.08
CA SER A 146 7.17 7.14 6.88
C SER A 146 8.48 7.88 7.22
N PRO A 147 9.02 8.71 6.30
CA PRO A 147 10.16 9.58 6.59
C PRO A 147 9.81 10.72 7.56
N PHE A 148 8.52 10.88 7.91
CA PHE A 148 8.06 11.88 8.87
C PHE A 148 8.08 11.39 10.31
N SER A 149 8.45 10.12 10.57
CA SER A 149 8.65 9.57 11.91
C SER A 149 10.12 9.52 12.34
N ASP A 150 10.35 9.38 13.65
CA ASP A 150 11.59 8.90 14.26
C ASP A 150 11.50 7.44 14.75
N LYS A 151 10.31 6.81 14.70
CA LYS A 151 10.12 5.39 15.07
C LYS A 151 10.96 4.51 14.12
N ARG A 152 11.59 3.46 14.64
CA ARG A 152 12.52 2.58 13.91
C ARG A 152 12.03 1.14 13.91
N GLY A 153 12.46 0.34 12.94
CA GLY A 153 12.09 -1.08 12.85
C GLY A 153 10.68 -1.33 12.28
N ILE A 154 9.93 -0.29 11.90
CA ILE A 154 8.54 -0.36 11.40
C ILE A 154 8.41 -1.42 10.29
N GLY A 155 9.25 -1.37 9.26
CA GLY A 155 9.23 -2.37 8.18
C GLY A 155 9.51 -3.79 8.66
N SER A 156 10.43 -3.98 9.61
CA SER A 156 10.73 -5.30 10.19
C SER A 156 9.60 -5.84 11.06
N ASP A 157 8.87 -4.96 11.75
CA ASP A 157 7.68 -5.34 12.50
C ASP A 157 6.52 -5.73 11.55
N MET A 158 6.32 -5.01 10.44
CA MET A 158 5.32 -5.38 9.41
C MET A 158 5.65 -6.74 8.78
N MET A 159 6.89 -6.99 8.35
CA MET A 159 7.27 -8.27 7.75
C MET A 159 7.11 -9.45 8.73
N ASP A 160 7.53 -9.28 10.01
CA ASP A 160 7.32 -10.32 11.03
C ASP A 160 5.83 -10.66 11.21
N ILE A 161 4.96 -9.65 11.33
CA ILE A 161 3.54 -9.88 11.60
C ILE A 161 2.86 -10.49 10.37
N ILE A 162 3.18 -10.03 9.16
CA ILE A 162 2.59 -10.58 7.93
C ILE A 162 3.00 -12.03 7.74
N ILE A 163 4.25 -12.38 7.99
CA ILE A 163 4.70 -13.78 7.92
C ILE A 163 3.95 -14.66 8.94
N GLN A 164 3.61 -14.13 10.12
CA GLN A 164 2.76 -14.86 11.07
C GLN A 164 1.31 -14.98 10.56
N LEU A 165 0.71 -13.89 10.05
CA LEU A 165 -0.65 -13.90 9.52
C LEU A 165 -0.81 -14.85 8.32
N THR A 166 0.20 -14.95 7.46
CA THR A 166 0.14 -15.85 6.29
C THR A 166 0.33 -17.31 6.66
N ILE A 167 1.13 -17.61 7.71
CA ILE A 167 1.16 -18.94 8.35
C ILE A 167 -0.22 -19.27 8.95
N ASP A 168 -0.77 -18.36 9.77
CA ASP A 168 -2.05 -18.57 10.50
C ASP A 168 -3.24 -18.75 9.53
N CYS A 169 -3.23 -18.06 8.39
CA CYS A 169 -4.21 -18.17 7.32
C CYS A 169 -3.87 -19.21 6.24
N LYS A 170 -2.80 -20.01 6.40
CA LYS A 170 -2.39 -21.11 5.50
C LYS A 170 -2.21 -20.68 4.04
N PHE A 171 -1.40 -19.66 3.81
CA PHE A 171 -0.89 -19.32 2.49
C PHE A 171 0.27 -20.25 2.11
N ASP A 172 0.50 -20.45 0.82
CA ASP A 172 1.63 -21.25 0.30
C ASP A 172 2.87 -20.37 0.05
N ASP A 173 2.67 -19.17 -0.47
CA ASP A 173 3.72 -18.27 -0.95
C ASP A 173 3.35 -16.79 -0.70
N ILE A 174 4.33 -16.00 -0.22
CA ILE A 174 4.29 -14.52 -0.31
C ILE A 174 5.18 -14.09 -1.47
N ILE A 175 4.72 -13.18 -2.31
CA ILE A 175 5.49 -12.63 -3.44
C ILE A 175 5.55 -11.10 -3.41
N LEU A 176 6.61 -10.52 -3.97
CA LEU A 176 6.77 -9.06 -4.13
C LEU A 176 7.68 -8.72 -5.31
N GLU A 177 7.57 -7.50 -5.81
CA GLU A 177 8.52 -6.88 -6.74
C GLU A 177 9.42 -5.85 -6.06
N VAL A 178 10.65 -5.71 -6.56
CA VAL A 178 11.62 -4.72 -6.07
C VAL A 178 11.76 -3.57 -7.08
N SER A 179 10.77 -2.69 -7.07
CA SER A 179 10.69 -1.52 -7.97
C SER A 179 11.94 -0.63 -7.89
N ASN A 180 12.39 -0.11 -9.03
CA ASN A 180 13.65 0.63 -9.12
C ASN A 180 13.67 1.72 -10.20
N GLU A 181 14.53 2.71 -9.98
CA GLU A 181 14.67 3.95 -10.77
C GLU A 181 15.25 3.74 -12.20
N TYR A 182 15.48 2.49 -12.64
CA TYR A 182 16.22 2.17 -13.87
C TYR A 182 15.49 1.24 -14.85
N ALA A 183 14.66 0.29 -14.39
CA ALA A 183 14.03 -0.67 -15.30
C ALA A 183 13.03 -0.04 -16.27
N TRP A 184 12.33 1.04 -15.86
CA TRP A 184 11.42 1.79 -16.73
C TRP A 184 12.12 2.47 -17.93
N ARG A 185 13.44 2.71 -17.83
CA ARG A 185 14.26 3.26 -18.93
C ARG A 185 14.38 2.31 -20.12
N ALA A 186 13.99 1.05 -19.96
CA ALA A 186 13.76 0.11 -21.05
C ALA A 186 12.74 0.61 -22.10
N TYR A 187 11.97 1.65 -21.78
CA TYR A 187 10.94 2.24 -22.64
C TYR A 187 11.20 3.73 -22.97
N GLU A 188 12.34 4.32 -22.57
CA GLU A 188 12.69 5.73 -22.90
C GLU A 188 12.92 5.95 -24.42
N ASP A 189 13.26 4.90 -25.19
CA ASP A 189 13.57 5.01 -26.64
C ASP A 189 12.36 4.84 -27.59
N ASP A 190 11.19 4.37 -27.10
CA ASP A 190 9.99 4.07 -27.92
C ASP A 190 8.79 5.01 -27.62
N GLN A 191 8.91 5.95 -26.68
CA GLN A 191 7.85 6.94 -26.41
C GLN A 191 7.92 8.14 -27.38
N SER A 192 7.32 7.97 -28.57
CA SER A 192 6.74 9.11 -29.28
C SER A 192 5.56 9.65 -28.47
N GLU A 193 5.52 10.96 -28.22
CA GLU A 193 4.48 11.63 -27.43
C GLU A 193 3.07 11.31 -27.97
N SER A 194 2.30 10.58 -27.17
CA SER A 194 0.88 10.28 -27.41
C SER A 194 0.07 10.70 -26.18
N GLU A 195 -0.29 11.98 -26.14
CA GLU A 195 -1.26 12.52 -25.18
C GLU A 195 -2.66 12.03 -25.56
N GLU A 196 -3.12 10.93 -24.95
CA GLU A 196 -4.52 10.51 -25.02
C GLU A 196 -5.32 11.20 -23.90
N GLU A 197 -6.07 12.26 -24.26
CA GLU A 197 -7.00 12.93 -23.36
C GLU A 197 -8.24 12.04 -23.12
N TYR A 198 -8.41 11.54 -21.90
CA TYR A 198 -9.63 10.82 -21.50
C TYR A 198 -10.71 11.80 -21.04
N GLU A 199 -11.58 12.24 -21.95
CA GLU A 199 -12.87 12.84 -21.57
C GLU A 199 -13.79 11.76 -20.98
N SER A 200 -14.16 11.91 -19.71
CA SER A 200 -15.08 11.02 -18.99
C SER A 200 -16.45 11.70 -18.88
N GLU A 201 -17.34 11.45 -19.83
CA GLU A 201 -18.76 11.82 -19.70
C GLU A 201 -19.48 10.79 -18.82
N SER A 202 -19.90 11.22 -17.63
CA SER A 202 -20.66 10.44 -16.66
C SER A 202 -22.14 10.84 -16.70
N GLU A 203 -22.97 10.09 -17.46
CA GLU A 203 -24.42 10.17 -17.32
C GLU A 203 -24.84 9.58 -15.96
N SER A 204 -25.66 10.31 -15.21
CA SER A 204 -26.16 9.90 -13.89
C SER A 204 -27.60 9.39 -14.01
N GLU A 205 -27.77 8.06 -14.06
CA GLU A 205 -29.09 7.43 -14.02
C GLU A 205 -29.61 7.37 -12.57
N TYR A 206 -30.60 8.20 -12.24
CA TYR A 206 -31.16 8.29 -10.89
C TYR A 206 -32.05 7.08 -10.57
N GLY A 207 -31.47 6.09 -9.88
CA GLY A 207 -32.20 4.99 -9.24
C GLY A 207 -33.17 5.47 -8.16
N SER A 208 -34.24 4.71 -7.93
CA SER A 208 -35.34 5.09 -7.03
C SER A 208 -35.03 4.89 -5.54
N GLU A 209 -35.49 5.83 -4.71
CA GLU A 209 -35.48 5.74 -3.25
C GLU A 209 -36.28 4.52 -2.73
N GLU A 210 -35.59 3.53 -2.15
CA GLU A 210 -36.15 2.60 -1.16
C GLU A 210 -35.29 2.70 0.12
N GLU A 211 -35.92 2.70 1.30
CA GLU A 211 -35.22 2.87 2.60
C GLU A 211 -34.42 1.61 2.98
N PHE A 212 -33.20 1.50 2.43
CA PHE A 212 -32.19 0.53 2.86
C PHE A 212 -31.22 1.14 3.88
N GLU A 213 -30.56 0.27 4.66
CA GLU A 213 -29.46 0.67 5.54
C GLU A 213 -28.25 1.04 4.67
N GLU A 214 -28.01 2.35 4.51
CA GLU A 214 -27.00 2.91 3.61
C GLU A 214 -25.58 2.49 4.03
N ASP A 215 -24.87 1.78 3.15
CA ASP A 215 -23.47 1.40 3.37
C ASP A 215 -22.54 2.56 2.97
N TRP A 216 -21.76 3.09 3.93
CA TRP A 216 -20.77 4.14 3.71
C TRP A 216 -19.68 3.67 2.75
N TYR A 217 -19.47 4.48 1.72
CA TYR A 217 -18.36 4.41 0.80
C TYR A 217 -17.70 5.81 0.77
N PRO A 218 -16.36 5.93 0.80
CA PRO A 218 -15.69 7.22 0.82
C PRO A 218 -15.97 8.05 -0.44
N THR A 219 -16.22 9.35 -0.29
CA THR A 219 -16.28 10.27 -1.44
C THR A 219 -14.92 10.34 -2.14
N GLU A 220 -14.89 10.85 -3.38
CA GLU A 220 -13.62 11.02 -4.11
C GLU A 220 -12.66 11.96 -3.37
N GLU A 221 -13.14 12.99 -2.66
CA GLU A 221 -12.33 13.85 -1.79
C GLU A 221 -11.70 13.06 -0.63
N VAL A 222 -12.45 12.15 -0.01
CA VAL A 222 -11.96 11.27 1.06
C VAL A 222 -10.92 10.29 0.52
N LEU A 223 -11.16 9.70 -0.65
CA LEU A 223 -10.19 8.85 -1.37
C LEU A 223 -8.90 9.62 -1.69
N ASP A 224 -9.01 10.85 -2.20
CA ASP A 224 -7.88 11.71 -2.56
C ASP A 224 -7.05 12.10 -1.33
N ILE A 225 -7.71 12.43 -0.21
CA ILE A 225 -7.04 12.69 1.07
C ILE A 225 -6.29 11.46 1.57
N ILE A 226 -6.93 10.29 1.63
CA ILE A 226 -6.30 9.04 2.09
C ILE A 226 -5.11 8.69 1.19
N SER A 227 -5.29 8.79 -0.12
CA SER A 227 -4.28 8.50 -1.14
C SER A 227 -3.09 9.44 -1.04
N HIS A 228 -3.32 10.75 -0.96
CA HIS A 228 -2.24 11.73 -0.77
C HIS A 228 -1.50 11.50 0.56
N GLU A 229 -2.22 11.20 1.64
CA GLU A 229 -1.69 10.98 2.98
C GLU A 229 -0.85 9.71 3.10
N LEU A 230 -1.21 8.65 2.39
CA LEU A 230 -0.42 7.41 2.32
C LEU A 230 0.72 7.53 1.29
N TRP A 231 0.48 8.09 0.10
CA TRP A 231 1.50 8.29 -0.93
C TRP A 231 2.67 9.13 -0.41
N ARG A 232 2.41 10.25 0.25
CA ARG A 232 3.49 11.12 0.77
C ARG A 232 4.40 10.44 1.80
N LYS A 233 3.96 9.37 2.47
CA LYS A 233 4.81 8.55 3.36
C LYS A 233 5.81 7.69 2.57
N SER A 234 5.60 7.45 1.27
CA SER A 234 6.55 6.78 0.38
C SER A 234 7.76 7.67 0.00
N MET A 235 7.71 8.98 0.30
CA MET A 235 8.79 9.94 0.00
C MET A 235 10.17 9.43 0.45
N ARG A 236 11.16 9.59 -0.41
CA ARG A 236 12.58 9.29 -0.20
C ARG A 236 13.42 10.56 -0.28
N LYS A 237 14.69 10.45 0.14
CA LYS A 237 15.74 11.47 0.03
C LYS A 237 17.04 10.76 -0.30
N ALA A 238 17.73 11.20 -1.36
CA ALA A 238 19.02 10.64 -1.73
C ALA A 238 20.07 10.92 -0.64
N ASN A 239 21.09 10.06 -0.52
CA ASN A 239 22.16 10.26 0.46
C ASN A 239 22.93 11.56 0.16
N GLY A 240 22.74 12.58 1.00
CA GLY A 240 23.29 13.93 0.81
C GLY A 240 22.46 14.87 -0.06
N GLY A 241 21.38 14.39 -0.71
CA GLY A 241 20.47 15.21 -1.50
C GLY A 241 19.37 15.87 -0.66
N ASP A 242 19.17 17.18 -0.81
CA ASP A 242 18.07 17.87 -0.13
C ASP A 242 16.74 17.83 -0.91
N THR A 243 16.79 17.51 -2.21
CA THR A 243 15.62 17.21 -3.05
C THR A 243 14.95 15.90 -2.59
N PRO A 244 13.65 15.90 -2.25
CA PRO A 244 12.88 14.67 -2.04
C PRO A 244 12.49 14.05 -3.38
N TYR A 245 12.23 12.74 -3.39
CA TYR A 245 11.74 12.03 -4.57
C TYR A 245 10.81 10.87 -4.17
N TYR A 246 10.18 10.23 -5.16
CA TYR A 246 9.25 9.12 -4.98
C TYR A 246 9.62 7.99 -5.96
N ASN A 247 9.46 6.74 -5.54
CA ASN A 247 9.66 5.55 -6.39
C ASN A 247 8.34 4.97 -6.92
N ILE A 248 7.21 5.51 -6.46
CA ILE A 248 5.85 5.03 -6.70
C ILE A 248 4.99 6.25 -7.08
N GLY A 249 4.13 6.09 -8.07
CA GLY A 249 3.14 7.09 -8.48
C GLY A 249 2.15 7.46 -7.38
N ALA A 250 1.45 8.58 -7.53
CA ALA A 250 0.35 8.94 -6.63
C ALA A 250 -0.92 8.19 -7.05
N ASP A 251 -1.16 8.16 -8.37
CA ASP A 251 -2.00 7.28 -9.17
C ASP A 251 -1.97 5.81 -8.69
N TYR A 252 -0.80 5.16 -8.68
CA TYR A 252 -0.65 3.77 -8.20
C TYR A 252 -1.07 3.57 -6.73
N VAL A 253 -0.85 4.57 -5.87
CA VAL A 253 -1.30 4.48 -4.47
C VAL A 253 -2.82 4.67 -4.38
N TYR A 254 -3.39 5.59 -5.16
CA TYR A 254 -4.83 5.80 -5.27
C TYR A 254 -5.55 4.56 -5.80
N SER A 255 -5.07 3.91 -6.87
CA SER A 255 -5.72 2.71 -7.42
C SER A 255 -5.72 1.55 -6.43
N CYS A 256 -4.62 1.31 -5.71
CA CYS A 256 -4.56 0.32 -4.62
C CYS A 256 -5.47 0.64 -3.42
N ILE A 257 -5.89 1.89 -3.25
CA ILE A 257 -6.83 2.33 -2.21
C ILE A 257 -8.28 2.21 -2.72
N LYS A 258 -8.53 2.54 -3.99
CA LYS A 258 -9.82 2.32 -4.65
C LYS A 258 -10.19 0.83 -4.65
N GLU A 259 -9.28 -0.06 -5.08
CA GLU A 259 -9.43 -1.53 -5.02
C GLU A 259 -9.61 -2.10 -3.59
N TYR A 260 -9.19 -1.36 -2.56
CA TYR A 260 -9.43 -1.73 -1.16
C TYR A 260 -10.87 -1.42 -0.69
N PHE A 261 -11.49 -0.37 -1.24
CA PHE A 261 -12.88 -0.01 -0.97
C PHE A 261 -13.86 -0.71 -1.92
N ASP A 262 -13.51 -0.84 -3.19
CA ASP A 262 -14.29 -1.54 -4.22
C ASP A 262 -14.46 -3.03 -3.88
N ALA A 263 -15.70 -3.39 -3.52
CA ALA A 263 -16.08 -4.78 -3.27
C ALA A 263 -16.15 -5.60 -4.56
N ASP A 264 -16.63 -4.99 -5.65
CA ASP A 264 -16.93 -5.69 -6.90
C ASP A 264 -15.65 -6.01 -7.69
N ASN A 265 -15.18 -7.24 -7.52
CA ASN A 265 -13.99 -7.76 -8.20
C ASN A 265 -14.34 -8.45 -9.54
N SER A 266 -15.57 -8.32 -10.06
CA SER A 266 -16.01 -9.01 -11.30
C SER A 266 -15.25 -8.55 -12.53
N ALA A 267 -15.01 -7.24 -12.68
CA ALA A 267 -14.30 -6.66 -13.82
C ALA A 267 -12.83 -7.13 -13.95
N TYR A 268 -12.17 -7.46 -12.83
CA TYR A 268 -10.76 -7.87 -12.82
C TYR A 268 -10.50 -9.28 -13.38
N GLU A 269 -11.53 -10.10 -13.59
CA GLU A 269 -11.37 -11.43 -14.17
C GLU A 269 -11.18 -11.38 -15.70
N GLU A 270 -11.77 -10.41 -16.41
CA GLU A 270 -11.73 -10.41 -17.89
C GLU A 270 -10.37 -9.93 -18.46
N ASP A 271 -9.79 -8.84 -17.94
CA ASP A 271 -8.61 -8.21 -18.56
C ASP A 271 -7.26 -8.94 -18.30
N LYS A 272 -7.13 -9.72 -17.21
CA LYS A 272 -5.93 -10.56 -17.00
C LYS A 272 -5.92 -11.83 -17.88
N HIS A 273 -6.95 -12.12 -18.69
CA HIS A 273 -6.97 -13.24 -19.66
C HIS A 273 -6.09 -13.02 -20.93
N GLY A 274 -4.95 -12.32 -20.77
CA GLY A 274 -3.91 -12.26 -21.77
C GLY A 274 -3.39 -13.66 -22.14
N LYS A 275 -2.99 -13.85 -23.40
CA LYS A 275 -2.45 -15.16 -23.84
C LYS A 275 -1.17 -15.48 -23.10
N HIS A 276 -1.22 -16.48 -22.22
CA HIS A 276 -0.06 -17.10 -21.56
C HIS A 276 1.09 -17.28 -22.55
N THR A 277 2.10 -16.43 -22.40
CA THR A 277 3.31 -16.42 -23.22
C THR A 277 4.48 -16.58 -22.29
N GLN A 278 4.86 -17.84 -22.02
CA GLN A 278 6.00 -18.18 -21.17
C GLN A 278 7.24 -17.43 -21.65
N LYS A 279 7.63 -16.39 -20.92
CA LYS A 279 8.81 -15.59 -21.22
C LYS A 279 10.01 -16.43 -20.81
N ARG A 280 10.86 -16.84 -21.75
CA ARG A 280 12.14 -17.47 -21.41
C ARG A 280 13.20 -16.39 -21.22
N ILE A 281 14.04 -16.53 -20.20
CA ILE A 281 15.26 -15.73 -20.09
C ILE A 281 16.12 -16.05 -21.33
N SER A 282 16.50 -15.02 -22.10
CA SER A 282 17.47 -15.18 -23.18
C SER A 282 18.85 -15.53 -22.60
N GLU A 283 19.61 -16.39 -23.28
CA GLU A 283 21.00 -16.67 -22.89
C GLU A 283 21.89 -15.42 -22.98
N ASP A 284 21.49 -14.45 -23.82
CA ASP A 284 22.03 -13.10 -23.91
C ASP A 284 20.83 -12.11 -23.85
N PRO A 285 20.42 -11.64 -22.65
CA PRO A 285 19.25 -10.78 -22.49
C PRO A 285 19.58 -9.34 -22.89
N LYS A 286 18.77 -8.79 -23.80
CA LYS A 286 18.92 -7.39 -24.25
C LYS A 286 18.80 -6.43 -23.08
N ASP A 287 19.28 -5.19 -23.25
CA ASP A 287 19.29 -4.16 -22.21
C ASP A 287 17.97 -3.97 -21.46
N ASN A 288 16.86 -4.21 -22.17
CA ASN A 288 15.47 -4.00 -21.75
C ASN A 288 14.77 -5.28 -21.26
N GLU A 289 15.43 -6.44 -21.30
CA GLU A 289 14.86 -7.75 -20.94
C GLU A 289 15.18 -8.13 -19.47
N TYR A 290 14.44 -9.10 -18.91
CA TYR A 290 14.72 -9.61 -17.56
C TYR A 290 16.11 -10.26 -17.51
N GLY A 291 16.98 -9.75 -16.63
CA GLY A 291 18.39 -10.12 -16.57
C GLY A 291 19.35 -9.19 -17.34
N GLY A 292 18.82 -8.33 -18.23
CA GLY A 292 19.57 -7.38 -19.08
C GLY A 292 20.16 -6.15 -18.37
N TYR A 293 20.77 -5.23 -19.11
CA TYR A 293 21.51 -4.09 -18.55
C TYR A 293 20.70 -3.24 -17.56
N TRP A 294 19.48 -2.80 -17.92
CA TRP A 294 18.65 -1.96 -17.04
C TRP A 294 18.14 -2.75 -15.83
N TYR A 295 17.78 -4.03 -16.01
CA TYR A 295 17.49 -4.95 -14.89
C TYR A 295 18.67 -5.03 -13.91
N GLN A 296 19.87 -5.32 -14.40
CA GLN A 296 21.07 -5.44 -13.56
C GLN A 296 21.43 -4.14 -12.84
N ARG A 297 21.23 -2.99 -13.50
CA ARG A 297 21.43 -1.66 -12.93
C ARG A 297 20.39 -1.34 -11.85
N GLY A 298 19.13 -1.68 -12.10
CA GLY A 298 18.01 -1.61 -11.16
C GLY A 298 18.25 -2.44 -9.90
N LYS A 299 18.51 -3.73 -10.10
CA LYS A 299 18.86 -4.69 -9.04
C LYS A 299 20.03 -4.22 -8.17
N LYS A 300 21.10 -3.70 -8.79
CA LYS A 300 22.26 -3.16 -8.07
C LYS A 300 21.92 -1.90 -7.25
N SER A 301 20.97 -1.07 -7.67
CA SER A 301 20.56 0.11 -6.88
C SER A 301 19.71 -0.26 -5.68
N GLN A 302 18.86 -1.29 -5.80
CA GLN A 302 17.98 -1.78 -4.72
C GLN A 302 18.57 -2.95 -3.92
N MET A 303 19.85 -3.27 -4.07
CA MET A 303 20.53 -4.38 -3.37
C MET A 303 20.26 -4.38 -1.86
N ARG A 304 20.25 -3.20 -1.20
CA ARG A 304 20.01 -3.06 0.24
C ARG A 304 18.54 -3.30 0.66
N LEU A 305 17.62 -3.26 -0.29
CA LEU A 305 16.20 -3.59 -0.12
C LEU A 305 15.96 -5.10 -0.36
N MET A 306 16.64 -5.70 -1.34
CA MET A 306 16.69 -7.17 -1.49
C MET A 306 17.31 -7.81 -0.23
N GLU A 307 18.47 -7.33 0.22
CA GLU A 307 19.08 -7.69 1.50
C GLU A 307 18.11 -7.56 2.69
N PHE A 308 17.16 -6.62 2.66
CA PHE A 308 16.17 -6.46 3.73
C PHE A 308 15.14 -7.60 3.67
N TYR A 309 14.60 -7.95 2.51
CA TYR A 309 13.65 -9.06 2.34
C TYR A 309 14.30 -10.43 2.57
N GLU A 310 15.55 -10.64 2.15
CA GLU A 310 16.34 -11.86 2.39
C GLU A 310 16.43 -12.22 3.89
N LYS A 311 16.51 -11.22 4.78
CA LYS A 311 16.54 -11.42 6.24
C LYS A 311 15.24 -12.03 6.80
N PHE A 312 14.14 -11.93 6.05
CA PHE A 312 12.86 -12.58 6.36
C PHE A 312 12.67 -13.89 5.58
N GLY A 313 13.70 -14.37 4.88
CA GLY A 313 13.65 -15.60 4.10
C GLY A 313 12.84 -15.47 2.82
N PHE A 314 12.93 -14.31 2.15
CA PHE A 314 12.62 -14.19 0.72
C PHE A 314 13.85 -14.56 -0.11
N ILE A 315 13.63 -15.10 -1.30
CA ILE A 315 14.65 -15.45 -2.30
C ILE A 315 14.16 -14.88 -3.65
N GLU A 316 15.07 -14.44 -4.51
CA GLU A 316 14.73 -14.05 -5.88
C GLU A 316 14.21 -15.27 -6.67
N ASP A 317 13.00 -15.17 -7.24
CA ASP A 317 12.37 -16.23 -8.03
C ASP A 317 11.83 -15.65 -9.35
N PRO A 318 12.65 -15.64 -10.42
CA PRO A 318 12.25 -15.12 -11.73
C PRO A 318 11.02 -15.78 -12.35
N SER A 319 10.63 -16.99 -11.91
CA SER A 319 9.43 -17.66 -12.46
C SER A 319 8.15 -16.82 -12.26
N ILE A 320 8.11 -15.97 -11.23
CA ILE A 320 6.97 -15.08 -10.98
C ILE A 320 6.74 -14.12 -12.16
N TYR A 321 7.77 -13.40 -12.58
CA TYR A 321 7.69 -12.46 -13.72
C TYR A 321 7.52 -13.16 -15.08
N LEU A 322 8.07 -14.38 -15.20
CA LEU A 322 8.22 -15.08 -16.47
C LEU A 322 7.07 -16.07 -16.79
N GLU A 323 6.43 -16.61 -15.77
CA GLU A 323 5.47 -17.70 -15.86
C GLU A 323 4.16 -17.45 -15.08
N TRP A 324 4.18 -16.72 -13.95
CA TRP A 324 3.00 -16.59 -13.08
C TRP A 324 2.03 -15.48 -13.53
N ASP A 325 2.50 -14.53 -14.36
CA ASP A 325 1.72 -13.45 -15.00
C ASP A 325 0.90 -12.54 -14.05
N CYS A 326 1.32 -12.46 -12.78
CA CYS A 326 0.64 -11.62 -11.77
C CYS A 326 1.02 -10.13 -11.83
N TYR A 327 2.19 -9.79 -12.37
CA TYR A 327 2.78 -8.45 -12.35
C TYR A 327 2.93 -7.80 -13.74
N ASP A 328 3.28 -6.52 -13.73
CA ASP A 328 3.42 -5.67 -14.92
C ASP A 328 4.47 -6.15 -15.92
N LYS A 329 4.45 -5.55 -17.11
CA LYS A 329 5.43 -5.76 -18.19
C LYS A 329 6.84 -5.24 -17.84
N ASN A 330 7.01 -4.54 -16.71
CA ASN A 330 8.30 -4.02 -16.25
C ASN A 330 9.16 -5.13 -15.65
N PRO A 331 10.41 -5.37 -16.12
CA PRO A 331 11.28 -6.38 -15.54
C PRO A 331 11.87 -5.88 -14.21
N PHE A 332 11.09 -5.95 -13.14
CA PHE A 332 11.57 -5.74 -11.77
C PHE A 332 12.05 -7.07 -11.16
N PRO A 333 13.06 -7.07 -10.27
CA PRO A 333 13.45 -8.28 -9.54
C PRO A 333 12.28 -8.79 -8.69
N THR A 334 11.79 -9.98 -9.02
CA THR A 334 10.71 -10.66 -8.29
C THR A 334 11.30 -11.49 -7.15
N MET A 335 10.68 -11.42 -5.96
CA MET A 335 11.10 -12.14 -4.78
C MET A 335 9.95 -12.92 -4.15
N ARG A 336 10.29 -14.10 -3.64
CA ARG A 336 9.35 -15.09 -3.13
C ARG A 336 9.74 -15.57 -1.74
N ARG A 337 8.76 -15.76 -0.88
CA ARG A 337 8.88 -16.48 0.39
C ARG A 337 7.87 -17.63 0.43
N PRO A 338 8.32 -18.87 0.23
CA PRO A 338 7.51 -20.05 0.53
C PRO A 338 7.22 -20.13 2.03
N ILE A 339 5.95 -20.39 2.36
CA ILE A 339 5.46 -20.69 3.69
C ILE A 339 5.56 -22.21 3.93
N LYS A 340 5.64 -22.65 5.19
CA LYS A 340 5.88 -24.04 5.60
C LYS A 340 5.18 -24.36 6.92
#